data_AF-A0A6G1X917-F1
#
_entry.id   AF-A0A6G1X917-F1
#
_cell.length_a   1.000
_cell.length_b   1.000
_cell.length_c   1.000
_cell.angle_alpha   90.00
_cell.angle_beta   90.00
_cell.angle_gamma   90.00
#
_symmetry.space_group_name_H-M   'P 1'
#
loop_
_entity.id
_entity.type
_entity.pdbx_description
1 polymer ?
#
loop_
_entity_poly.entity_id
_entity_poly.type
_entity_poly.pdbx_seq_one_letter_code
_entity_poly.pdbx_strand_id
1 'polypeptide(L)'
;MIQSKQDYLKQLSKQLGTHPEKKQIINEYDVHISEMMHEITTEEYMKVVVDRLGTPEEIADIWKEELSVTPNKTKWLFVLVNIVLFTSGAILTAVYNVFEWNMVEMVWSHLTDIPALIMMIYMLFWALLGYEIGKEFGHGGRTLLKKTFILSLIPNLTLMSLTVFQLIPYEWFQPLLNTKFIIACIVATGFLYPICLVGYKWGKKVALS
;
A
#
# COMPACT_ATOMS: atom_id res chain seq x y z
N MET A 1 24.91 5.53 -30.70
CA MET A 1 24.08 4.53 -31.41
C MET A 1 23.81 3.37 -30.48
N ILE A 2 22.55 3.02 -30.26
CA ILE A 2 22.19 1.83 -29.48
C ILE A 2 22.24 0.65 -30.44
N GLN A 3 23.16 -0.29 -30.21
CA GLN A 3 23.40 -1.42 -31.11
C GLN A 3 22.86 -2.74 -30.57
N SER A 4 22.49 -2.79 -29.28
CA SER A 4 21.99 -4.01 -28.65
C SER A 4 20.95 -3.73 -27.56
N LYS A 5 20.14 -4.75 -27.23
CA LYS A 5 19.27 -4.75 -26.04
C LYS A 5 20.04 -4.39 -24.78
N GLN A 6 21.25 -4.95 -24.61
CA GLN A 6 22.07 -4.69 -23.43
C GLN A 6 22.50 -3.22 -23.34
N ASP A 7 22.82 -2.59 -24.47
CA ASP A 7 23.14 -1.16 -24.50
C ASP A 7 21.94 -0.30 -24.16
N TYR A 8 20.75 -0.65 -24.66
CA TYR A 8 19.50 0.04 -24.36
C TYR A 8 19.22 -0.01 -22.84
N LEU A 9 19.23 -1.20 -22.26
CA LEU A 9 18.96 -1.40 -20.83
C LEU A 9 20.03 -0.74 -19.95
N LYS A 10 21.30 -0.76 -20.37
CA LYS A 10 22.39 -0.09 -19.65
C LYS A 10 22.21 1.42 -19.65
N GLN A 11 21.82 2.01 -20.77
CA GLN A 11 21.53 3.45 -20.87
C GLN A 11 20.30 3.82 -20.06
N LEU A 12 19.21 3.05 -20.17
CA LEU A 12 18.02 3.25 -19.36
C LEU A 12 18.33 3.17 -17.86
N SER A 13 19.13 2.18 -17.45
CA SER A 13 19.59 2.01 -16.07
C SER A 13 20.43 3.19 -15.59
N LYS A 14 21.24 3.77 -16.47
CA LYS A 14 22.02 4.97 -16.15
C LYS A 14 21.10 6.19 -15.99
N GLN A 15 20.15 6.40 -16.91
CA GLN A 15 19.25 7.55 -16.90
C GLN A 15 18.23 7.52 -15.75
N LEU A 16 17.82 6.32 -15.31
CA LEU A 16 16.98 6.14 -14.12
C LEU A 16 17.73 6.43 -12.79
N GLY A 17 19.07 6.50 -12.79
CA GLY A 17 19.85 6.87 -11.59
C GLY A 17 19.53 5.98 -10.37
N THR A 18 19.04 6.60 -9.30
CA THR A 18 18.63 5.97 -8.03
C THR A 18 17.12 5.74 -7.92
N HIS A 19 16.40 5.62 -9.06
CA HIS A 19 14.96 5.39 -9.07
C HIS A 19 14.57 4.17 -8.20
N PRO A 20 13.58 4.29 -7.30
CA PRO A 20 13.20 3.23 -6.36
C PRO A 20 12.75 1.94 -7.06
N GLU A 21 12.14 2.06 -8.24
CA GLU A 21 11.65 0.94 -9.04
C GLU A 21 12.58 0.55 -10.20
N LYS A 22 13.83 1.05 -10.21
CA LYS A 22 14.80 0.84 -11.29
C LYS A 22 14.91 -0.61 -11.76
N LYS A 23 15.03 -1.55 -10.83
CA LYS A 23 15.16 -2.99 -11.18
C LYS A 23 13.93 -3.53 -11.90
N GLN A 24 12.75 -3.06 -11.51
CA GLN A 24 11.50 -3.48 -12.10
C GLN A 24 11.33 -2.91 -13.50
N ILE A 25 11.54 -1.60 -13.66
CA ILE A 25 11.49 -0.92 -14.95
C ILE A 25 12.45 -1.60 -15.94
N ILE A 26 13.70 -1.87 -15.51
CA ILE A 26 14.67 -2.57 -16.37
C ILE A 26 14.19 -3.97 -16.77
N ASN A 27 13.58 -4.71 -15.86
CA ASN A 27 13.07 -6.05 -16.15
C ASN A 27 11.86 -6.02 -17.09
N GLU A 28 10.99 -5.02 -16.96
CA GLU A 28 9.84 -4.84 -17.84
C GLU A 28 10.28 -4.56 -19.29
N TYR A 29 11.21 -3.61 -19.47
CA TYR A 29 11.78 -3.33 -20.78
C TYR A 29 12.64 -4.49 -21.31
N ASP A 30 13.27 -5.28 -20.45
CA ASP A 30 14.00 -6.48 -20.85
C ASP A 30 13.07 -7.53 -21.49
N VAL A 31 11.92 -7.79 -20.85
CA VAL A 31 10.91 -8.70 -21.39
C VAL A 31 10.33 -8.16 -22.69
N HIS A 32 9.93 -6.88 -22.69
CA HIS A 32 9.25 -6.29 -23.84
C HIS A 32 10.16 -6.20 -25.09
N ILE A 33 11.43 -5.84 -24.91
CA ILE A 33 12.40 -5.84 -26.02
C ILE A 33 12.67 -7.28 -26.49
N SER A 34 12.69 -8.27 -25.59
CA SER A 34 12.87 -9.67 -25.97
C SER A 34 11.70 -10.20 -26.79
N GLU A 35 10.47 -9.82 -26.44
CA GLU A 35 9.26 -10.15 -27.20
C GLU A 35 9.33 -9.54 -28.60
N MET A 36 9.69 -8.25 -28.71
CA MET A 36 9.86 -7.59 -30.02
C MET A 36 10.98 -8.21 -30.87
N MET A 37 12.06 -8.71 -30.25
CA MET A 37 13.12 -9.42 -30.97
C MET A 37 12.64 -10.72 -31.60
N HIS A 38 11.59 -11.35 -31.08
CA HIS A 38 10.99 -12.53 -31.71
C HIS A 38 10.11 -12.18 -32.91
N GLU A 39 9.57 -10.97 -32.96
CA GLU A 39 8.70 -10.51 -34.05
C GLU A 39 9.48 -9.85 -35.20
N ILE A 40 10.62 -9.21 -34.91
CA ILE A 40 11.39 -8.41 -35.86
C ILE A 40 12.63 -9.18 -36.33
N THR A 41 12.62 -9.63 -37.58
CA THR A 41 13.71 -10.38 -38.22
C THR A 41 14.75 -9.50 -38.94
N THR A 42 14.62 -8.18 -38.86
CA THR A 42 15.47 -7.23 -39.59
C THR A 42 16.78 -6.95 -38.84
N GLU A 43 17.89 -6.79 -39.56
CA GLU A 43 19.19 -6.42 -38.98
C GLU A 43 19.17 -5.05 -38.26
N GLU A 44 18.22 -4.17 -38.59
CA GLU A 44 17.98 -2.88 -37.94
C GLU A 44 16.99 -2.94 -36.76
N TYR A 45 16.79 -4.10 -36.12
CA TYR A 45 15.78 -4.28 -35.07
C TYR A 45 15.84 -3.23 -33.95
N MET A 46 17.04 -2.80 -33.53
CA MET A 46 17.19 -1.79 -32.48
C MET A 46 16.65 -0.42 -32.89
N LYS A 47 16.66 -0.09 -34.18
CA LYS A 47 16.08 1.16 -34.69
C LYS A 47 14.56 1.11 -34.58
N VAL A 48 13.95 -0.04 -34.89
CA VAL A 48 12.51 -0.26 -34.71
C VAL A 48 12.12 -0.24 -33.23
N VAL A 49 12.95 -0.83 -32.36
CA VAL A 49 12.74 -0.78 -30.90
C VAL A 49 12.75 0.67 -30.40
N VAL A 50 13.72 1.48 -30.82
CA VAL A 50 13.82 2.89 -30.42
C VAL A 50 12.69 3.73 -31.02
N ASP A 51 12.28 3.49 -32.26
CA ASP A 51 11.14 4.19 -32.88
C ASP A 51 9.81 3.85 -32.18
N ARG A 52 9.63 2.61 -31.71
CA ARG A 52 8.39 2.17 -31.06
C ARG A 52 8.32 2.52 -29.58
N LEU A 53 9.41 2.33 -28.84
CA LEU A 53 9.45 2.56 -27.40
C LEU A 53 9.90 3.97 -27.04
N GLY A 54 10.56 4.67 -27.95
CA GLY A 54 11.31 5.88 -27.63
C GLY A 54 12.75 5.57 -27.19
N THR A 55 13.49 6.62 -26.95
CA THR A 55 14.87 6.55 -26.47
C THR A 55 14.93 6.23 -24.97
N PRO A 56 16.03 5.64 -24.46
CA PRO A 56 16.20 5.43 -23.03
C PRO A 56 16.10 6.69 -22.17
N GLU A 57 16.36 7.86 -22.77
CA GLU A 57 16.24 9.17 -22.11
C GLU A 57 14.79 9.59 -21.99
N GLU A 58 14.02 9.53 -23.08
CA GLU A 58 12.58 9.81 -23.07
C GLU A 58 11.83 8.87 -22.10
N ILE A 59 12.16 7.58 -22.12
CA ILE A 59 11.58 6.62 -21.16
C ILE A 59 11.94 6.98 -19.72
N ALA A 60 13.21 7.30 -19.45
CA ALA A 60 13.61 7.67 -18.10
C ALA A 60 12.91 8.95 -17.63
N ASP A 61 12.64 9.90 -18.52
CA ASP A 61 11.96 11.14 -18.19
C ASP A 61 10.46 10.92 -17.93
N ILE A 62 9.79 10.04 -18.71
CA ILE A 62 8.42 9.60 -18.42
C ILE A 62 8.34 8.99 -17.01
N TRP A 63 9.26 8.09 -16.66
CA TRP A 63 9.27 7.47 -15.32
C TRP A 63 9.64 8.44 -14.18
N LYS A 64 10.49 9.43 -14.45
CA LYS A 64 10.78 10.50 -13.48
C LYS A 64 9.57 11.43 -13.28
N GLU A 65 8.83 11.71 -14.35
CA GLU A 65 7.62 12.52 -14.31
C GLU A 65 6.48 11.77 -13.60
N GLU A 66 6.31 10.48 -13.87
CA GLU A 66 5.31 9.62 -13.22
C GLU A 66 5.56 9.49 -11.69
N LEU A 67 6.82 9.45 -11.25
CA LEU A 67 7.21 9.57 -9.84
C LEU A 67 6.79 10.91 -9.21
N SER A 68 6.78 11.99 -9.99
CA SER A 68 6.48 13.32 -9.48
C SER A 68 4.98 13.54 -9.25
N VAL A 69 4.12 12.78 -9.94
CA VAL A 69 2.68 12.99 -9.91
C VAL A 69 1.93 11.96 -9.03
N THR A 70 2.40 10.71 -8.87
CA THR A 70 1.45 9.63 -8.50
C THR A 70 1.77 8.79 -7.22
N PRO A 71 3.01 8.39 -6.86
CA PRO A 71 3.20 7.41 -5.77
C PRO A 71 3.13 7.96 -4.34
N ASN A 72 3.49 9.24 -4.16
CA ASN A 72 3.77 9.74 -2.81
C ASN A 72 2.52 10.28 -2.10
N LYS A 73 1.55 10.82 -2.83
CA LYS A 73 0.34 11.44 -2.26
C LYS A 73 -0.66 10.40 -1.76
N THR A 74 -0.99 9.40 -2.58
CA THR A 74 -1.96 8.35 -2.22
C THR A 74 -1.42 7.49 -1.07
N LYS A 75 -0.12 7.15 -1.10
CA LYS A 75 0.57 6.45 0.00
C LYS A 75 0.55 7.25 1.31
N TRP A 76 0.84 8.55 1.27
CA TRP A 76 0.80 9.38 2.47
C TRP A 76 -0.62 9.57 3.01
N LEU A 77 -1.61 9.71 2.14
CA LEU A 77 -3.02 9.80 2.54
C LEU A 77 -3.41 8.59 3.40
N PHE A 78 -3.06 7.38 2.97
CA PHE A 78 -3.42 6.15 3.70
C PHE A 78 -2.66 5.97 5.02
N VAL A 79 -1.37 6.31 5.05
CA VAL A 79 -0.57 6.29 6.28
C VAL A 79 -1.11 7.36 7.25
N LEU A 80 -1.47 8.54 6.75
CA LEU A 80 -2.03 9.63 7.54
C LEU A 80 -3.41 9.26 8.11
N VAL A 81 -4.27 8.58 7.34
CA VAL A 81 -5.55 8.08 7.86
C VAL A 81 -5.35 7.09 9.02
N ASN A 82 -4.43 6.14 8.90
CA ASN A 82 -4.13 5.21 10.00
C ASN A 82 -3.58 5.93 11.23
N ILE A 83 -2.68 6.90 11.03
CA ILE A 83 -2.13 7.71 12.13
C ILE A 83 -3.25 8.52 12.79
N VAL A 84 -4.10 9.21 12.02
CA VAL A 84 -5.21 9.99 12.56
C VAL A 84 -6.19 9.11 13.33
N LEU A 85 -6.56 7.93 12.79
CA LEU A 85 -7.44 6.98 13.49
C LEU A 85 -6.81 6.46 14.78
N PHE A 86 -5.52 6.13 14.76
CA PHE A 86 -4.79 5.64 15.93
C PHE A 86 -4.65 6.73 17.01
N THR A 87 -4.22 7.93 16.61
CA THR A 87 -4.05 9.08 17.50
C THR A 87 -5.38 9.54 18.07
N SER A 88 -6.45 9.60 17.27
CA SER A 88 -7.79 9.95 17.76
C SER A 88 -8.32 8.92 18.75
N GLY A 89 -8.15 7.62 18.49
CA GLY A 89 -8.50 6.57 19.44
C GLY A 89 -7.72 6.65 20.75
N ALA A 90 -6.42 6.95 20.68
CA ALA A 90 -5.57 7.13 21.86
C ALA A 90 -5.97 8.36 22.68
N ILE A 91 -6.23 9.50 22.02
CA ILE A 91 -6.70 10.72 22.68
C ILE A 91 -8.06 10.48 23.32
N LEU A 92 -9.01 9.86 22.60
CA LEU A 92 -10.34 9.58 23.12
C LEU A 92 -10.27 8.69 24.37
N THR A 93 -9.45 7.64 24.34
CA THR A 93 -9.21 6.77 25.49
C THR A 93 -8.63 7.55 26.67
N ALA A 94 -7.62 8.38 26.43
CA ALA A 94 -7.00 9.19 27.48
C ALA A 94 -7.99 10.20 28.08
N VAL A 95 -8.77 10.88 27.24
CA VAL A 95 -9.74 11.88 27.69
C VAL A 95 -10.85 11.22 28.51
N TYR A 96 -11.37 10.07 28.07
CA TYR A 96 -12.39 9.32 28.81
C TYR A 96 -11.92 8.88 30.21
N ASN A 97 -10.65 8.48 30.36
CA ASN A 97 -10.13 8.00 31.64
C ASN A 97 -9.65 9.13 32.59
N VAL A 98 -9.30 10.31 32.05
CA VAL A 98 -8.74 11.42 32.84
C VAL A 98 -9.77 12.51 33.11
N PHE A 99 -10.78 12.68 32.26
CA PHE A 99 -11.76 13.74 32.35
C PHE A 99 -13.19 13.18 32.37
N GLU A 100 -13.97 13.54 33.39
CA GLU A 100 -15.40 13.20 33.53
C GLU A 100 -16.29 14.06 32.61
N TRP A 101 -16.01 14.03 31.31
CA TRP A 101 -16.71 14.87 30.34
C TRP A 101 -17.88 14.13 29.70
N ASN A 102 -19.12 14.52 30.05
CA ASN A 102 -20.37 13.89 29.57
C ASN A 102 -20.45 13.67 28.05
N MET A 103 -19.84 14.55 27.24
CA MET A 103 -19.81 14.40 25.78
C MET A 103 -18.94 13.22 25.34
N VAL A 104 -17.84 13.00 26.04
CA VAL A 104 -16.90 11.91 25.76
C VAL A 104 -17.50 10.59 26.20
N GLU A 105 -18.20 10.54 27.33
CA GLU A 105 -18.94 9.35 27.77
C GLU A 105 -20.03 8.94 26.77
N MET A 106 -20.79 9.91 26.23
CA MET A 106 -21.81 9.62 25.23
C MET A 106 -21.20 9.04 23.94
N VAL A 107 -20.12 9.65 23.44
CA VAL A 107 -19.39 9.14 22.26
C VAL A 107 -18.79 7.76 22.53
N TRP A 108 -18.22 7.56 23.71
CA TRP A 108 -17.63 6.29 24.14
C TRP A 108 -18.69 5.18 24.20
N SER A 109 -19.83 5.44 24.83
CA SER A 109 -20.95 4.49 24.90
C SER A 109 -21.40 4.05 23.50
N HIS A 110 -21.63 5.00 22.58
CA HIS A 110 -22.04 4.65 21.22
C HIS A 110 -21.00 3.85 20.45
N LEU A 111 -19.70 4.17 20.62
CA LEU A 111 -18.62 3.39 20.01
C LEU A 111 -18.56 1.95 20.57
N THR A 112 -18.85 1.78 21.85
CA THR A 112 -18.88 0.47 22.53
C THR A 112 -20.05 -0.42 22.11
N ASP A 113 -21.10 0.17 21.53
CA ASP A 113 -22.27 -0.57 21.04
C ASP A 113 -22.09 -1.14 19.63
N ILE A 114 -21.14 -0.61 18.84
CA ILE A 114 -20.96 -0.97 17.42
C ILE A 114 -19.57 -1.55 17.03
N PRO A 115 -18.89 -2.33 17.87
CA PRO A 115 -17.52 -2.77 17.60
C PRO A 115 -17.41 -3.69 16.36
N ALA A 116 -18.46 -4.47 16.06
CA ALA A 116 -18.53 -5.27 14.84
C ALA A 116 -18.60 -4.41 13.56
N LEU A 117 -19.32 -3.29 13.61
CA LEU A 117 -19.43 -2.35 12.49
C LEU A 117 -18.08 -1.65 12.24
N ILE A 118 -17.38 -1.25 13.32
CA ILE A 118 -16.04 -0.65 13.23
C ILE A 118 -15.06 -1.63 12.55
N MET A 119 -15.05 -2.90 12.96
CA MET A 119 -14.23 -3.92 12.32
C MET A 119 -14.58 -4.11 10.84
N MET A 120 -15.86 -4.12 10.49
CA MET A 120 -16.32 -4.26 9.10
C MET A 120 -15.86 -3.11 8.22
N ILE A 121 -16.03 -1.86 8.69
CA ILE A 121 -15.56 -0.66 7.99
C ILE A 121 -14.05 -0.70 7.81
N TYR A 122 -13.31 -1.13 8.84
CA TYR A 122 -11.86 -1.25 8.77
C TYR A 122 -11.40 -2.31 7.74
N MET A 123 -12.08 -3.46 7.68
CA MET A 123 -11.81 -4.48 6.64
C MET A 123 -12.11 -3.96 5.23
N LEU A 124 -13.22 -3.23 5.05
CA LEU A 124 -13.57 -2.61 3.77
C LEU A 124 -12.53 -1.57 3.34
N PHE A 125 -12.08 -0.72 4.27
CA PHE A 125 -11.01 0.25 4.03
C PHE A 125 -9.75 -0.45 3.52
N TRP A 126 -9.35 -1.55 4.14
CA TRP A 126 -8.19 -2.34 3.70
C TRP A 126 -8.38 -3.01 2.33
N ALA A 127 -9.59 -3.48 2.03
CA ALA A 127 -9.92 -4.01 0.71
C ALA A 127 -9.83 -2.93 -0.38
N LEU A 128 -10.40 -1.74 -0.12
CA LEU A 128 -10.35 -0.59 -1.02
C LEU A 128 -8.93 -0.06 -1.21
N LEU A 129 -8.13 -0.02 -0.15
CA LEU A 129 -6.71 0.32 -0.23
C LEU A 129 -5.96 -0.66 -1.13
N GLY A 130 -6.22 -1.96 -0.96
CA GLY A 130 -5.69 -2.98 -1.87
C GLY A 130 -6.08 -2.70 -3.31
N TYR A 131 -7.36 -2.43 -3.55
CA TYR A 131 -7.91 -2.11 -4.87
C TYR A 131 -7.25 -0.90 -5.52
N GLU A 132 -7.18 0.25 -4.83
CA GLU A 132 -6.55 1.45 -5.37
C GLU A 132 -5.08 1.21 -5.69
N ILE A 133 -4.32 0.54 -4.80
CA ILE A 133 -2.91 0.21 -5.08
C ILE A 133 -2.77 -0.72 -6.29
N GLY A 134 -3.69 -1.67 -6.46
CA GLY A 134 -3.69 -2.57 -7.61
C GLY A 134 -4.00 -1.86 -8.92
N LYS A 135 -4.95 -0.93 -8.88
CA LYS A 135 -5.39 -0.12 -10.02
C LYS A 135 -4.32 0.90 -10.43
N GLU A 136 -3.70 1.56 -9.46
CA GLU A 136 -2.78 2.68 -9.68
C GLU A 136 -1.34 2.22 -9.97
N PHE A 137 -0.88 1.09 -9.40
CA PHE A 137 0.52 0.67 -9.48
C PHE A 137 0.76 -0.69 -10.15
N GLY A 138 -0.27 -1.36 -10.67
CA GLY A 138 -0.12 -2.58 -11.45
C GLY A 138 0.79 -3.63 -10.78
N HIS A 139 1.74 -4.19 -11.54
CA HIS A 139 2.70 -5.20 -11.03
C HIS A 139 3.67 -4.67 -9.97
N GLY A 140 3.97 -3.35 -9.93
CA GLY A 140 4.87 -2.72 -8.96
C GLY A 140 4.25 -2.47 -7.59
N GLY A 141 2.91 -2.34 -7.56
CA GLY A 141 2.15 -2.08 -6.34
C GLY A 141 2.25 -3.15 -5.26
N ARG A 142 2.70 -4.39 -5.57
CA ARG A 142 2.77 -5.48 -4.58
C ARG A 142 3.79 -5.20 -3.46
N THR A 143 4.93 -4.60 -3.80
CA THR A 143 5.95 -4.23 -2.81
C THR A 143 5.48 -3.04 -1.96
N LEU A 144 4.79 -2.08 -2.60
CA LEU A 144 4.20 -0.92 -1.95
C LEU A 144 3.09 -1.33 -0.97
N LEU A 145 2.20 -2.24 -1.39
CA LEU A 145 1.16 -2.84 -0.58
C LEU A 145 1.75 -3.50 0.67
N LYS A 146 2.78 -4.36 0.49
CA LYS A 146 3.42 -5.06 1.61
C LYS A 146 4.06 -4.09 2.62
N LYS A 147 4.78 -3.06 2.14
CA LYS A 147 5.41 -2.07 3.02
C LYS A 147 4.38 -1.23 3.78
N THR A 148 3.34 -0.76 3.08
CA THR A 148 2.27 0.06 3.67
C THR A 148 1.45 -0.74 4.68
N PHE A 149 1.16 -2.00 4.34
CA PHE A 149 0.49 -2.94 5.23
C PHE A 149 1.29 -3.15 6.51
N ILE A 150 2.57 -3.54 6.41
CA ILE A 150 3.42 -3.78 7.59
C ILE A 150 3.57 -2.52 8.45
N LEU A 151 3.81 -1.36 7.83
CA LEU A 151 3.99 -0.10 8.55
C LEU A 151 2.74 0.31 9.35
N SER A 152 1.55 0.07 8.81
CA SER A 152 0.29 0.42 9.49
C SER A 152 -0.16 -0.65 10.49
N LEU A 153 0.16 -1.92 10.24
CA LEU A 153 -0.26 -3.04 11.09
C LEU A 153 0.58 -3.17 12.36
N ILE A 154 1.89 -2.89 12.28
CA ILE A 154 2.81 -3.05 13.43
C ILE A 154 2.33 -2.24 14.64
N PRO A 155 2.09 -0.92 14.56
CA PRO A 155 1.64 -0.14 15.71
C PRO A 155 0.33 -0.67 16.32
N ASN A 156 -0.62 -1.07 15.46
CA ASN A 156 -1.92 -1.57 15.89
C ASN A 156 -1.82 -2.94 16.60
N LEU A 157 -1.06 -3.88 16.03
CA LEU A 157 -0.79 -5.19 16.65
C LEU A 157 0.02 -5.05 17.95
N THR A 158 0.98 -4.14 17.99
CA THR A 158 1.75 -3.85 19.19
C THR A 158 0.83 -3.36 20.30
N LEU A 159 -0.05 -2.39 20.03
CA LEU A 159 -1.02 -1.90 21.01
C LEU A 159 -1.94 -3.02 21.53
N MET A 160 -2.52 -3.82 20.62
CA MET A 160 -3.37 -4.95 21.01
C MET A 160 -2.61 -6.03 21.81
N SER A 161 -1.34 -6.25 21.51
CA SER A 161 -0.51 -7.20 22.28
C SER A 161 -0.20 -6.66 23.67
N LEU A 162 0.14 -5.38 23.80
CA LEU A 162 0.43 -4.73 25.08
C LEU A 162 -0.78 -4.75 26.03
N THR A 163 -2.00 -4.60 25.51
CA THR A 163 -3.23 -4.73 26.30
C THR A 163 -3.50 -6.19 26.72
N VAL A 164 -3.24 -7.18 25.85
CA VAL A 164 -3.38 -8.61 26.21
C VAL A 164 -2.37 -9.04 27.28
N PHE A 165 -1.12 -8.58 27.18
CA PHE A 165 -0.07 -8.86 28.19
C PHE A 165 -0.21 -8.01 29.46
N GLN A 166 -1.30 -7.24 29.61
CA GLN A 166 -1.60 -6.40 30.77
C GLN A 166 -0.51 -5.37 31.10
N LEU A 167 0.33 -5.01 30.11
CA LEU A 167 1.26 -3.88 30.23
C LEU A 167 0.51 -2.54 30.20
N ILE A 168 -0.68 -2.53 29.59
CA ILE A 168 -1.66 -1.45 29.64
C ILE A 168 -2.91 -1.99 30.35
N PRO A 169 -3.50 -1.26 31.32
CA PRO A 169 -4.70 -1.71 32.03
C PRO A 169 -5.86 -1.92 31.07
N TYR A 170 -6.42 -3.14 31.03
CA TYR A 170 -7.56 -3.45 30.15
C TYR A 170 -8.82 -2.61 30.49
N GLU A 171 -8.91 -2.16 31.75
CA GLU A 171 -10.00 -1.36 32.29
C GLU A 171 -10.15 -0.02 31.55
N TRP A 172 -9.05 0.53 31.03
CA TRP A 172 -9.07 1.79 30.28
C TRP A 172 -9.84 1.69 28.97
N PHE A 173 -10.04 0.47 28.49
CA PHE A 173 -10.73 0.19 27.25
C PHE A 173 -12.06 -0.53 27.46
N GLN A 174 -12.51 -0.73 28.70
CA GLN A 174 -13.85 -1.26 28.98
C GLN A 174 -14.91 -0.19 28.66
N PRO A 175 -16.10 -0.58 28.15
CA PRO A 175 -16.50 -1.93 27.73
C PRO A 175 -16.10 -2.31 26.29
N LEU A 176 -15.43 -1.40 25.55
CA LEU A 176 -15.08 -1.53 24.13
C LEU A 176 -14.23 -2.77 23.82
N LEU A 177 -13.22 -3.06 24.65
CA LEU A 177 -12.22 -4.12 24.45
C LEU A 177 -12.36 -5.20 25.53
N ASN A 178 -13.37 -6.07 25.38
CA ASN A 178 -13.41 -7.34 26.09
C ASN A 178 -12.39 -8.32 25.47
N THR A 179 -11.78 -9.21 26.27
CA THR A 179 -10.85 -10.26 25.82
C THR A 179 -11.34 -11.02 24.58
N LYS A 180 -12.63 -11.35 24.50
CA LYS A 180 -13.21 -12.03 23.32
C LYS A 180 -13.11 -11.18 22.05
N PHE A 181 -13.34 -9.88 22.18
CA PHE A 181 -13.26 -8.92 21.09
C PHE A 181 -11.82 -8.68 20.64
N ILE A 182 -10.87 -8.61 21.58
CA ILE A 182 -9.43 -8.48 21.26
C ILE A 182 -8.94 -9.69 20.46
N ILE A 183 -9.31 -10.90 20.87
CA ILE A 183 -8.97 -12.13 20.12
C ILE A 183 -9.58 -12.08 18.71
N ALA A 184 -10.85 -11.66 18.59
CA ALA A 184 -11.49 -11.49 17.28
C ALA A 184 -10.75 -10.45 16.41
N CYS A 185 -10.30 -9.34 16.98
CA CYS A 185 -9.51 -8.32 16.29
C CYS A 185 -8.16 -8.85 15.82
N ILE A 186 -7.45 -9.65 16.63
CA ILE A 186 -6.19 -10.28 16.23
C ILE A 186 -6.40 -11.22 15.05
N VAL A 187 -7.42 -12.08 15.12
CA VAL A 187 -7.77 -13.00 14.03
C VAL A 187 -8.15 -12.22 12.76
N ALA A 188 -9.03 -11.23 12.87
CA ALA A 188 -9.41 -10.35 11.77
C ALA A 188 -8.19 -9.65 11.15
N THR A 189 -7.25 -9.20 11.99
CA THR A 189 -5.99 -8.57 11.57
C THR A 189 -5.13 -9.52 10.73
N GLY A 190 -5.12 -10.82 11.05
CA GLY A 190 -4.51 -11.85 10.21
C GLY A 190 -5.17 -11.98 8.83
N PHE A 191 -6.49 -11.82 8.75
CA PHE A 191 -7.25 -11.85 7.49
C PHE A 191 -7.15 -10.57 6.66
N LEU A 192 -6.73 -9.44 7.24
CA LEU A 192 -6.59 -8.17 6.51
C LEU A 192 -5.61 -8.28 5.33
N TYR A 193 -4.50 -9.00 5.48
CA TYR A 193 -3.54 -9.16 4.38
C TYR A 193 -4.14 -9.92 3.17
N PRO A 194 -4.78 -11.09 3.36
CA PRO A 194 -5.58 -11.73 2.30
C PRO A 194 -6.60 -10.79 1.66
N ILE A 195 -7.36 -10.03 2.46
CA ILE A 195 -8.39 -9.10 1.97
C ILE A 195 -7.77 -8.01 1.09
N CYS A 196 -6.68 -7.40 1.54
CA CYS A 196 -5.90 -6.44 0.75
C CYS A 196 -5.40 -7.03 -0.56
N LEU A 197 -4.92 -8.28 -0.54
CA LEU A 197 -4.44 -8.95 -1.75
C LEU A 197 -5.57 -9.23 -2.75
N VAL A 198 -6.77 -9.55 -2.28
CA VAL A 198 -7.95 -9.71 -3.14
C VAL A 198 -8.30 -8.39 -3.80
N GLY A 199 -8.38 -7.30 -3.01
CA GLY A 199 -8.57 -5.95 -3.53
C GLY A 199 -7.53 -5.59 -4.59
N TYR A 200 -6.24 -5.81 -4.28
CA TYR A 200 -5.13 -5.57 -5.19
C TYR A 200 -5.22 -6.33 -6.50
N LYS A 201 -5.55 -7.62 -6.46
CA LYS A 201 -5.75 -8.41 -7.68
C LYS A 201 -6.90 -7.88 -8.52
N TRP A 202 -7.98 -7.42 -7.88
CA TRP A 202 -9.13 -6.85 -8.57
C TRP A 202 -8.80 -5.51 -9.23
N GLY A 203 -8.19 -4.58 -8.50
CA GLY A 203 -7.75 -3.28 -9.04
C GLY A 203 -6.79 -3.46 -10.22
N LYS A 204 -5.84 -4.39 -10.10
CA LYS A 204 -4.89 -4.72 -11.18
C LYS A 204 -5.60 -5.23 -12.44
N LYS A 205 -6.66 -6.03 -12.29
CA LYS A 205 -7.42 -6.56 -13.42
C LYS A 205 -8.16 -5.46 -14.18
N VAL A 206 -8.71 -4.48 -13.46
CA VAL A 206 -9.42 -3.34 -14.05
C VAL A 206 -8.47 -2.40 -14.77
N ALA A 207 -7.26 -2.19 -14.25
CA ALA A 207 -6.25 -1.35 -14.93
C ALA A 207 -5.73 -1.96 -16.24
N LEU A 208 -5.89 -3.27 -16.43
CA LEU A 208 -5.46 -4.01 -17.63
C LEU A 208 -6.59 -4.24 -18.65
N SER A 209 -7.82 -3.78 -18.37
CA SER A 209 -8.99 -3.87 -19.27
C SER A 209 -9.35 -2.52 -19.86
#